data_AF-A0A841V158-F1
#
_entry.id   AF-A0A841V158-F1
#
_cell.length_a   1.000
_cell.length_b   1.000
_cell.length_c   1.000
_cell.angle_alpha   90.00
_cell.angle_beta   90.00
_cell.angle_gamma   90.00
#
_symmetry.space_group_name_H-M   'P 1'
#
loop_
_entity.id
_entity.type
_entity.pdbx_description
1 polymer ?
#
loop_
_entity_poly.entity_id
_entity_poly.type
_entity_poly.pdbx_seq_one_letter_code
_entity_poly.pdbx_strand_id
1 'polypeptide(L)'
;MSQVYHPILIHNPDINPYLYAAYEVWNCLKLGFNPELWRSRRTLNSLRYKYKGQKAVIVCNRPSLLKSNLSLLNNTFAFGLNKIYLLFDESEFIPSCVVAVSQFLIE
;
A
#
# COMPACT_ATOMS: atom_id res chain seq x y z
N MET A 1 -26.73 26.20 -16.95
CA MET A 1 -26.57 24.75 -17.22
C MET A 1 -25.17 24.37 -16.82
N SER A 2 -25.03 23.71 -15.68
CA SER A 2 -23.73 23.42 -15.05
C SER A 2 -22.94 22.44 -15.91
N GLN A 3 -21.76 22.86 -16.40
CA GLN A 3 -20.84 21.97 -17.11
C GLN A 3 -20.43 20.83 -16.18
N VAL A 4 -20.82 19.61 -16.54
CA VAL A 4 -20.43 18.39 -15.82
C VAL A 4 -18.94 18.20 -16.03
N TYR A 5 -18.16 18.53 -15.01
CA TYR A 5 -16.71 18.31 -14.97
C TYR A 5 -16.44 16.80 -14.87
N HIS A 6 -16.32 16.13 -16.02
CA HIS A 6 -15.93 14.72 -16.06
C HIS A 6 -14.39 14.60 -16.10
N PRO A 7 -13.74 13.98 -15.10
CA PRO A 7 -12.29 13.93 -14.97
C PRO A 7 -11.58 13.23 -16.15
N ILE A 8 -12.30 12.43 -16.92
CA ILE A 8 -11.80 11.71 -18.11
C ILE A 8 -11.45 12.69 -19.25
N LEU A 9 -12.20 13.79 -19.39
CA LEU A 9 -11.99 14.78 -20.45
C LEU A 9 -10.80 15.72 -20.17
N ILE A 10 -10.27 15.70 -18.94
CA ILE A 10 -9.14 16.52 -18.52
C ILE A 10 -7.81 15.92 -19.01
N HIS A 11 -7.78 14.62 -19.33
CA HIS A 11 -6.53 13.87 -19.48
C HIS A 11 -5.94 13.82 -20.92
N ASN A 12 -6.74 14.14 -21.94
CA ASN A 12 -6.36 14.52 -23.30
C ASN A 12 -7.66 14.56 -24.14
N PRO A 13 -7.96 15.63 -24.87
CA PRO A 13 -9.20 15.72 -25.66
C PRO A 13 -9.26 14.72 -26.83
N ASP A 14 -8.12 14.18 -27.25
CA ASP A 14 -8.00 13.21 -28.36
C ASP A 14 -8.28 11.76 -27.95
N ILE A 15 -8.39 11.48 -26.65
CA ILE A 15 -8.69 10.13 -26.16
C ILE A 15 -10.19 9.91 -26.25
N ASN A 16 -10.62 8.99 -27.12
CA ASN A 16 -12.02 8.59 -27.20
C ASN A 16 -12.47 8.01 -25.83
N PRO A 17 -13.37 8.70 -25.10
CA PRO A 17 -13.73 8.32 -23.73
C PRO A 17 -14.43 6.96 -23.66
N TYR A 18 -15.13 6.55 -24.73
CA TYR A 18 -15.79 5.25 -24.79
C TYR A 18 -14.80 4.10 -24.96
N LEU A 19 -13.76 4.30 -25.77
CA LEU A 19 -12.69 3.30 -25.91
C LEU A 19 -11.88 3.16 -24.62
N TYR A 20 -11.61 4.28 -23.94
CA TYR A 20 -10.95 4.25 -22.63
C TYR A 20 -11.81 3.54 -21.58
N ALA A 21 -13.12 3.85 -21.52
CA ALA A 21 -14.04 3.16 -20.62
C ALA A 21 -14.10 1.65 -20.91
N ALA A 22 -14.16 1.24 -22.18
CA ALA A 22 -14.12 -0.16 -22.57
C ALA A 22 -12.80 -0.85 -22.16
N TYR A 23 -11.66 -0.15 -22.30
CA TYR A 23 -10.37 -0.63 -21.85
C TYR A 23 -10.31 -0.83 -20.33
N GLU A 24 -10.84 0.11 -19.54
CA GLU A 24 -10.92 -0.03 -18.08
C GLU A 24 -11.86 -1.18 -17.65
N VAL A 25 -12.99 -1.37 -18.35
CA VAL A 25 -13.87 -2.52 -18.15
C VAL A 25 -13.15 -3.83 -18.47
N TRP A 26 -12.40 -3.87 -19.58
CA TRP A 26 -11.59 -5.03 -19.97
C TRP A 26 -10.52 -5.35 -18.92
N ASN A 27 -9.83 -4.34 -18.40
CA ASN A 27 -8.87 -4.50 -17.30
C ASN A 27 -9.53 -5.06 -16.03
N CYS A 28 -10.71 -4.54 -15.66
CA CYS A 28 -11.48 -5.06 -14.53
C CYS A 28 -11.82 -6.55 -14.71
N LEU A 29 -12.29 -6.94 -15.91
CA LEU A 29 -12.62 -8.34 -16.21
C LEU A 29 -11.37 -9.22 -16.14
N LYS A 30 -10.27 -8.80 -16.77
CA LYS A 30 -8.99 -9.52 -16.75
C LYS A 30 -8.47 -9.73 -15.33
N LEU A 31 -8.60 -8.72 -14.46
CA LEU A 31 -8.27 -8.83 -13.04
C LEU A 31 -9.18 -9.85 -12.35
N GLY A 32 -10.49 -9.86 -12.63
CA GLY A 32 -11.43 -10.83 -12.07
C GLY A 32 -11.04 -12.30 -12.32
N PHE A 33 -10.40 -12.59 -13.44
CA PHE A 33 -9.93 -13.95 -13.78
C PHE A 33 -8.64 -14.38 -13.06
N ASN A 34 -7.93 -13.49 -12.35
CA ASN A 34 -6.70 -13.84 -11.65
C ASN A 34 -6.99 -14.37 -10.23
N PRO A 35 -6.83 -15.69 -9.94
CA PRO A 35 -7.18 -16.29 -8.66
C PRO A 35 -6.37 -15.73 -7.48
N GLU A 36 -5.15 -15.26 -7.73
CA GLU A 36 -4.29 -14.67 -6.70
C GLU A 36 -4.87 -13.37 -6.13
N LEU A 37 -5.63 -12.62 -6.94
CA LEU A 37 -6.34 -11.43 -6.45
C LEU A 37 -7.43 -11.79 -5.45
N TRP A 38 -8.12 -12.92 -5.63
CA TRP A 38 -9.15 -13.37 -4.70
C TRP A 38 -8.55 -13.75 -3.36
N ARG A 39 -7.41 -14.45 -3.38
CA ARG A 39 -6.63 -14.79 -2.18
C ARG A 39 -6.15 -13.53 -1.47
N SER A 40 -5.49 -12.63 -2.19
CA SER A 40 -4.99 -11.36 -1.64
C SER A 40 -6.13 -10.50 -1.05
N ARG A 41 -7.25 -10.34 -1.78
CA ARG A 41 -8.44 -9.62 -1.29
C ARG A 41 -9.01 -10.24 -0.02
N ARG A 42 -9.06 -11.57 0.07
CA ARG A 42 -9.56 -12.27 1.27
C ARG A 42 -8.65 -12.02 2.47
N THR A 43 -7.33 -12.14 2.29
CA THR A 43 -6.34 -11.82 3.34
C THR A 43 -6.44 -10.36 3.76
N LEU A 44 -6.51 -9.41 2.81
CA LEU A 44 -6.62 -7.99 3.10
C LEU A 44 -7.93 -7.65 3.84
N ASN A 45 -9.05 -8.25 3.42
CA ASN A 45 -10.33 -8.09 4.11
C ASN A 45 -10.28 -8.65 5.55
N SER A 46 -9.54 -9.74 5.80
CA SER A 46 -9.38 -10.26 7.16
C SER A 46 -8.60 -9.31 8.09
N LEU A 47 -7.74 -8.46 7.53
CA LEU A 47 -6.99 -7.44 8.25
C LEU A 47 -7.80 -6.15 8.46
N ARG A 48 -8.90 -5.97 7.73
CA ARG A 48 -9.76 -4.79 7.82
C ARG A 48 -10.34 -4.68 9.22
N TYR A 49 -10.11 -3.53 9.86
CA TYR A 49 -10.53 -3.21 11.24
C TYR A 49 -9.88 -4.02 12.36
N LYS A 50 -8.90 -4.90 12.09
CA LYS A 50 -8.24 -5.73 13.12
C LYS A 50 -7.58 -4.91 14.24
N TYR A 51 -7.07 -3.71 13.91
CA TYR A 51 -6.40 -2.81 14.85
C TYR A 51 -7.17 -1.49 15.06
N LYS A 52 -8.51 -1.51 14.88
CA LYS A 52 -9.34 -0.31 15.04
C LYS A 52 -9.25 0.21 16.48
N GLY A 53 -8.96 1.50 16.64
CA GLY A 53 -8.82 2.15 17.94
C GLY A 53 -7.43 2.06 18.58
N GLN A 54 -6.49 1.34 17.95
CA GLN A 54 -5.09 1.30 18.38
C GLN A 54 -4.26 2.35 17.65
N LYS A 55 -3.15 2.79 18.26
CA LYS A 55 -2.15 3.61 17.58
C LYS A 55 -1.37 2.72 16.62
N ALA A 56 -1.16 3.20 15.40
CA ALA A 56 -0.33 2.55 14.41
C ALA A 56 0.76 3.52 13.95
N VAL A 57 1.99 3.03 13.84
CA VAL A 57 3.15 3.81 13.39
C VAL A 57 3.69 3.20 12.12
N ILE A 58 4.04 4.06 11.16
CA ILE A 58 4.69 3.65 9.92
C ILE A 58 6.14 4.07 10.01
N VAL A 59 7.02 3.07 9.93
CA VAL A 59 8.47 3.22 10.03
C VAL A 59 9.08 3.11 8.65
N CYS A 60 9.54 4.25 8.14
CA CYS A 60 10.21 4.36 6.85
C CYS A 60 11.74 4.35 7.04
N ASN A 61 12.48 3.73 6.12
CA ASN A 61 13.96 3.66 6.13
C ASN A 61 14.64 4.99 5.78
N ARG A 62 14.31 6.08 6.46
CA ARG A 62 15.05 7.33 6.29
C ARG A 62 16.28 7.27 7.21
N PRO A 63 17.46 7.75 6.79
CA PRO A 63 18.69 7.72 7.61
C PRO A 63 18.55 8.47 8.96
N SER A 64 17.57 9.36 9.08
CA SER A 64 17.21 10.03 10.34
C SER A 64 16.63 9.09 11.40
N LEU A 65 16.20 7.89 11.01
CA LEU A 65 15.58 6.93 11.92
C LEU A 65 16.57 6.35 12.94
N LEU A 66 17.86 6.24 12.59
CA LEU A 66 18.93 5.79 13.49
C LEU A 66 19.14 6.72 14.70
N LYS A 67 18.76 8.00 14.59
CA LYS A 67 18.88 8.98 15.68
C LYS A 67 17.67 8.98 16.63
N SER A 68 16.63 8.21 16.32
CA SER A 68 15.38 8.20 17.07
C SER A 68 15.33 7.01 18.02
N ASN A 69 14.89 7.21 19.26
CA ASN A 69 14.70 6.12 20.21
C ASN A 69 13.47 5.27 19.81
N LEU A 70 13.73 4.17 19.09
CA LEU A 70 12.68 3.26 18.59
C LEU A 70 12.12 2.34 19.70
N SER A 71 12.76 2.25 20.86
CA SER A 71 12.29 1.44 21.99
C SER A 71 10.87 1.82 22.45
N LEU A 72 10.48 3.09 22.30
CA LEU A 72 9.12 3.58 22.62
C LEU A 72 8.03 2.97 21.73
N LEU A 73 8.40 2.43 20.56
CA LEU A 73 7.47 1.86 19.58
C LEU A 73 7.19 0.38 19.83
N ASN A 74 7.92 -0.28 20.73
CA ASN A 74 7.77 -1.71 21.00
C ASN A 74 6.35 -2.11 21.45
N ASN A 75 5.61 -1.19 22.07
CA ASN A 75 4.26 -1.45 22.55
C ASN A 75 3.15 -0.91 21.61
N THR A 76 3.51 -0.44 20.41
CA THR A 76 2.59 0.12 19.42
C THR A 76 2.63 -0.70 18.14
N PHE A 77 1.49 -0.84 17.45
CA PHE A 77 1.45 -1.56 16.19
C PHE A 77 2.30 -0.82 15.14
N ALA A 78 3.33 -1.46 14.61
CA ALA A 78 4.27 -0.80 13.71
C ALA A 78 4.38 -1.50 12.35
N PHE A 79 4.31 -0.69 11.29
CA PHE A 79 4.55 -1.09 9.91
C PHE A 79 5.98 -0.74 9.52
N GLY A 80 6.83 -1.73 9.31
CA GLY A 80 8.16 -1.56 8.75
C GLY A 80 8.13 -1.62 7.23
N LEU A 81 8.72 -0.64 6.55
CA LEU A 81 8.74 -0.62 5.08
C LEU A 81 10.06 -1.17 4.53
N ASN A 82 9.98 -1.97 3.45
CA ASN A 82 11.10 -2.35 2.59
C ASN A 82 12.31 -2.92 3.40
N LYS A 83 13.50 -2.31 3.27
CA LYS A 83 14.75 -2.70 3.96
C LYS A 83 14.80 -2.43 5.47
N ILE A 84 13.66 -2.52 6.16
CA ILE A 84 13.58 -2.27 7.62
C ILE A 84 14.46 -3.24 8.41
N TYR A 85 14.80 -4.40 7.83
CA TYR A 85 15.68 -5.39 8.42
C TYR A 85 17.08 -4.87 8.77
N LEU A 86 17.57 -3.84 8.06
CA LEU A 86 18.87 -3.22 8.36
C LEU A 86 18.89 -2.53 9.74
N LEU A 87 17.72 -2.15 10.25
CA LEU A 87 17.60 -1.56 11.58
C LEU A 87 17.59 -2.60 12.71
N PHE A 88 17.45 -3.89 12.41
CA PHE A 88 17.48 -4.95 13.44
C PHE A 88 18.88 -5.17 14.01
N ASP A 89 19.92 -4.87 13.22
CA ASP A 89 21.31 -4.98 13.68
C ASP A 89 21.69 -3.86 14.67
N GLU A 90 21.04 -2.69 14.56
CA GLU A 90 21.35 -1.52 15.40
C GLU A 90 20.29 -1.20 16.47
N SER A 91 19.11 -1.83 16.40
CA SER A 91 17.99 -1.58 17.32
C SER A 91 17.20 -2.85 17.62
N GLU A 92 16.77 -3.01 18.88
CA GLU A 92 15.85 -4.07 19.32
C GLU A 92 14.40 -3.89 18.81
N PHE A 93 14.15 -2.91 17.95
CA PHE A 93 12.81 -2.64 17.41
C PHE A 93 12.41 -3.70 16.36
N ILE A 94 11.35 -4.45 16.66
CA ILE A 94 10.77 -5.45 15.75
C ILE A 94 9.37 -4.98 15.30
N PRO A 95 9.14 -4.68 14.01
CA PRO A 95 7.85 -4.26 13.51
C PRO A 95 6.84 -5.41 13.51
N SER A 96 5.57 -5.08 13.74
CA SER A 96 4.47 -6.05 13.71
C SER A 96 4.10 -6.50 12.29
N CYS A 97 4.41 -5.67 11.29
CA CYS A 97 4.15 -5.96 9.88
C CYS A 97 5.27 -5.40 9.01
N VAL A 98 5.71 -6.17 8.02
CA VAL A 98 6.65 -5.71 7.00
C VAL A 98 5.91 -5.52 5.68
N VAL A 99 6.08 -4.35 5.06
CA VAL A 99 5.48 -4.00 3.77
C VAL A 99 6.58 -3.78 2.75
N ALA A 100 6.63 -4.63 1.73
CA ALA A 100 7.52 -4.49 0.60
C ALA A 100 6.69 -4.11 -0.65
N VAL A 101 7.02 -2.97 -1.26
CA VAL A 101 6.34 -2.52 -2.49
C VAL A 101 7.16 -2.86 -3.73
N SER A 102 8.48 -2.99 -3.60
CA SER A 102 9.36 -3.32 -4.70
C SER A 102 9.61 -4.82 -4.79
N GLN A 103 9.44 -5.39 -5.98
CA GLN A 103 9.72 -6.80 -6.26
C GLN A 103 11.20 -7.17 -6.00
N PHE A 104 12.12 -6.21 -6.17
CA PHE A 104 13.57 -6.37 -5.96
C PHE A 104 14.03 -6.39 -4.49
N LEU A 105 13.11 -6.35 -3.53
CA LEU A 105 13.45 -6.30 -2.10
C LEU A 105 13.24 -7.61 -1.36
N ILE A 106 12.67 -8.64 -2.02
CA ILE A 106 12.22 -9.90 -1.39
C ILE A 106 13.11 -11.08 -1.84
N GLU A 107 14.31 -10.80 -2.35
CA GLU A 107 15.32 -11.85 -2.64
C GLU A 107 16.09 -12.29 -1.38
#